data_AF-A0A099P6T3-F1
#
_entry.id   AF-A0A099P6T3-F1
#
_cell.length_a   1.000
_cell.length_b   1.000
_cell.length_c   1.000
_cell.angle_alpha   90.00
_cell.angle_beta   90.00
_cell.angle_gamma   90.00
#
_symmetry.space_group_name_H-M   'P 1'
#
loop_
_entity.id
_entity.type
_entity.pdbx_description
1 polymer ?
#
loop_
_entity_poly.entity_id
_entity_poly.type
_entity_poly.pdbx_seq_one_letter_code
_entity_poly.pdbx_strand_id
1 'polypeptide(L)'
;MYSFSAPTQRSFHSSASALLRRPWKTYKDGTLFYGQSKSGNKRVPLSTKQGNKNFYKGTRSSGIGRLSDKGKYMIDYNRVRTFVPPADMATPLKPLVSASVPVPKNTFRGYTGVTDGRLWLDKVKEYVETGDVKFVKTETYIEKY
;
A
#
# COMPACT_ATOMS: atom_id res chain seq x y z
N MET A 1 7.18 -74.25 -12.16
CA MET A 1 6.91 -73.84 -10.78
C MET A 1 7.46 -72.43 -10.58
N TYR A 2 6.60 -71.42 -10.49
CA TYR A 2 7.00 -70.08 -10.07
C TYR A 2 5.97 -69.61 -9.03
N SER A 3 6.37 -69.58 -7.76
CA SER A 3 5.56 -69.06 -6.67
C SER A 3 5.82 -67.55 -6.55
N PHE A 4 4.81 -66.74 -6.85
CA PHE A 4 4.84 -65.32 -6.55
C PHE A 4 4.75 -65.14 -5.03
N SER A 5 5.83 -64.65 -4.43
CA SER A 5 5.82 -64.13 -3.06
C SER A 5 5.01 -62.83 -3.05
N ALA A 6 3.88 -62.81 -2.34
CA ALA A 6 3.12 -61.58 -2.14
C ALA A 6 4.00 -60.56 -1.40
N PRO A 7 4.06 -59.29 -1.83
CA PRO A 7 4.80 -58.27 -1.11
C PRO A 7 4.21 -58.14 0.29
N THR A 8 5.05 -58.40 1.29
CA THR A 8 4.80 -58.18 2.72
C THR A 8 4.07 -56.85 2.88
N GLN A 9 2.84 -56.91 3.39
CA GLN A 9 2.07 -55.71 3.66
C GLN A 9 2.90 -54.79 4.55
N ARG A 10 3.29 -53.63 4.01
CA ARG A 10 3.89 -52.55 4.79
C ARG A 10 2.85 -52.15 5.83
N SER A 11 3.08 -52.53 7.07
CA SER A 11 2.30 -52.12 8.23
C SER A 11 2.45 -50.61 8.43
N PHE A 12 1.70 -49.83 7.64
CA PHE A 12 1.48 -48.39 7.84
C PHE A 12 0.50 -48.11 8.99
N HIS A 13 0.25 -49.10 9.86
CA HIS A 13 -0.58 -48.94 11.04
C HIS A 13 0.25 -48.32 12.17
N SER A 14 0.21 -46.99 12.22
CA SER A 14 0.22 -46.16 13.43
C SER A 14 1.24 -46.55 14.50
N SER A 15 2.50 -46.14 14.34
CA SER A 15 3.37 -46.01 15.52
C SER A 15 2.72 -45.05 16.51
N ALA A 16 2.87 -45.29 17.82
CA ALA A 16 2.32 -44.40 18.85
C ALA A 16 2.74 -42.93 18.64
N SER A 17 3.92 -42.70 18.03
CA SER A 17 4.42 -41.39 17.64
C SER A 17 3.62 -40.70 16.52
N ALA A 18 3.05 -41.44 15.57
CA ALA A 18 2.25 -40.88 14.47
C ALA A 18 0.85 -40.41 14.93
N LEU A 19 0.37 -40.95 16.05
CA LEU A 19 -0.87 -40.51 16.72
C LEU A 19 -0.66 -39.25 17.57
N LEU A 20 0.59 -38.87 17.85
CA LEU A 20 0.89 -37.63 18.54
C LEU A 20 0.58 -36.45 17.63
N ARG A 21 -0.08 -35.46 18.21
CA ARG A 21 -0.41 -34.20 17.53
C ARG A 21 0.79 -33.48 16.92
N ARG A 22 1.97 -33.71 17.50
CA ARG A 22 3.28 -33.32 16.97
C ARG A 22 4.21 -34.54 17.09
N PRO A 23 4.47 -35.26 15.99
CA PRO A 23 5.21 -36.54 16.05
C PRO A 23 6.62 -36.45 16.65
N TRP A 24 7.26 -35.28 16.59
CA TRP A 24 8.58 -35.01 17.17
C TRP A 24 8.56 -34.66 18.67
N LYS A 25 7.38 -34.53 19.29
CA LYS A 25 7.21 -34.24 20.72
C LYS A 25 6.64 -35.46 21.42
N THR A 26 7.53 -36.35 21.83
CA THR A 26 7.20 -37.67 22.39
C THR A 26 6.92 -37.67 23.90
N TYR A 27 7.23 -36.58 24.61
CA TYR A 27 7.04 -36.43 26.06
C TYR A 27 6.26 -35.16 26.39
N LYS A 28 5.69 -35.10 27.61
CA LYS A 28 4.97 -33.92 28.10
C LYS A 28 5.96 -32.82 28.48
N ASP A 29 6.08 -31.80 27.65
CA ASP A 29 7.02 -30.68 27.82
C ASP A 29 6.33 -29.34 28.18
N GLY A 30 5.04 -29.38 28.49
CA GLY A 30 4.23 -28.19 28.75
C GLY A 30 3.81 -27.41 27.50
N THR A 31 4.13 -27.89 26.29
CA THR A 31 3.70 -27.23 25.06
C THR A 31 2.18 -27.20 24.93
N LEU A 32 1.67 -26.03 24.53
CA LEU A 32 0.24 -25.82 24.38
C LEU A 32 -0.33 -26.55 23.18
N PHE A 33 -1.67 -26.61 23.13
CA PHE A 33 -2.35 -27.03 21.91
C PHE A 33 -1.86 -26.13 20.74
N TYR A 34 -2.15 -24.86 20.79
CA TYR A 34 -1.68 -23.89 19.81
C TYR A 34 -1.06 -22.69 20.52
N GLY A 35 -0.21 -21.95 19.81
CA GLY A 35 0.47 -20.77 20.36
C GLY A 35 1.55 -21.11 21.40
N GLN A 36 2.03 -20.06 22.06
CA GLN A 36 3.14 -20.10 23.03
C GLN A 36 2.66 -19.83 24.46
N SER A 37 1.75 -18.87 24.65
CA SER A 37 1.11 -18.54 25.93
C SER A 37 -0.40 -18.46 25.76
N LYS A 38 -1.15 -18.85 26.80
CA LYS A 38 -2.62 -18.69 26.86
C LYS A 38 -3.03 -17.29 27.33
N SER A 39 -2.16 -16.59 28.06
CA SER A 39 -2.43 -15.30 28.69
C SER A 39 -1.69 -14.17 27.97
N GLY A 40 -2.25 -12.96 28.06
CA GLY A 40 -1.72 -11.75 27.46
C GLY A 40 -2.62 -10.55 27.76
N ASN A 41 -2.23 -9.35 27.32
CA ASN A 41 -3.05 -8.15 27.50
C ASN A 41 -4.34 -8.25 26.68
N LYS A 42 -5.49 -8.10 27.34
CA LYS A 42 -6.82 -8.15 26.71
C LYS A 42 -7.33 -6.78 26.26
N ARG A 43 -6.73 -5.68 26.73
CA ARG A 43 -7.12 -4.30 26.41
C ARG A 43 -6.44 -3.84 25.12
N VAL A 44 -6.88 -4.42 24.00
CA VAL A 44 -6.43 -4.07 22.65
C VAL A 44 -7.61 -3.55 21.81
N PRO A 45 -7.40 -2.63 20.85
CA PRO A 45 -8.47 -2.11 20.03
C PRO A 45 -9.11 -3.24 19.20
N LEU A 46 -10.44 -3.29 19.19
CA LEU A 46 -11.18 -4.32 18.46
C LEU A 46 -10.97 -4.21 16.95
N SER A 47 -10.83 -5.34 16.26
CA SER A 47 -10.82 -5.46 14.80
C SER A 47 -12.22 -5.80 14.26
N THR A 48 -12.35 -5.85 12.93
CA THR A 48 -13.60 -6.29 12.27
C THR A 48 -13.93 -7.77 12.48
N LYS A 49 -13.00 -8.57 13.03
CA LYS A 49 -13.16 -10.02 13.24
C LYS A 49 -13.57 -10.40 14.66
N GLN A 50 -13.72 -9.41 15.53
CA GLN A 50 -14.09 -9.60 16.93
C GLN A 50 -15.50 -9.05 17.18
N GLY A 51 -16.08 -9.34 18.34
CA GLY A 51 -17.41 -8.86 18.72
C GLY A 51 -18.54 -9.78 18.26
N ASN A 52 -19.77 -9.37 18.55
CA ASN A 52 -20.99 -10.10 18.17
C ASN A 52 -21.44 -9.71 16.74
N LYS A 53 -22.46 -10.39 16.20
CA LYS A 53 -23.05 -10.15 14.87
C LYS A 53 -23.46 -8.70 14.62
N ASN A 54 -23.83 -7.97 15.67
CA ASN A 54 -24.27 -6.56 15.58
C ASN A 54 -23.11 -5.57 15.66
N PHE A 55 -21.89 -6.03 15.94
CA PHE A 55 -20.71 -5.17 15.98
C PHE A 55 -20.19 -4.94 14.56
N TYR A 56 -20.54 -3.80 13.99
CA TYR A 56 -20.03 -3.34 12.70
C TYR A 56 -19.02 -2.20 12.91
N LYS A 57 -17.73 -2.50 12.75
CA LYS A 57 -16.67 -1.50 12.90
C LYS A 57 -16.41 -0.67 11.63
N GLY A 58 -16.41 -1.32 10.46
CA GLY A 58 -16.02 -0.72 9.18
C GLY A 58 -14.50 -0.56 8.98
N THR A 59 -14.12 -0.18 7.75
CA THR A 59 -12.71 -0.04 7.28
C THR A 59 -12.44 1.25 6.51
N ARG A 60 -13.32 2.25 6.63
CA ARG A 60 -13.29 3.51 5.85
C ARG A 60 -13.40 3.33 4.32
N SER A 61 -13.89 2.19 3.88
CA SER A 61 -14.01 1.85 2.46
C SER A 61 -15.31 2.39 1.84
N SER A 62 -16.41 2.43 2.61
CA SER A 62 -17.76 2.68 2.07
C SER A 62 -18.43 3.88 2.77
N GLY A 63 -18.32 5.05 2.16
CA GLY A 63 -19.00 6.30 2.53
C GLY A 63 -19.57 7.02 1.31
N ILE A 64 -20.04 6.22 0.34
CA ILE A 64 -20.27 6.60 -1.07
C ILE A 64 -21.78 6.69 -1.39
N GLY A 65 -22.64 6.33 -0.44
CA GLY A 65 -24.07 6.23 -0.67
C GLY A 65 -24.84 6.21 0.64
N ARG A 66 -26.07 5.68 0.60
CA ARG A 66 -26.98 5.64 1.74
C ARG A 66 -27.69 4.29 1.84
N LEU A 67 -28.07 3.92 3.07
CA LEU A 67 -29.03 2.85 3.29
C LEU A 67 -30.44 3.38 3.02
N SER A 68 -31.24 2.59 2.31
CA SER A 68 -32.68 2.79 2.19
C SER A 68 -33.39 2.32 3.44
N ASP A 69 -34.65 2.73 3.60
CA ASP A 69 -35.53 2.31 4.71
C ASP A 69 -35.66 0.78 4.83
N LYS A 70 -35.57 0.07 3.70
CA LYS A 70 -35.61 -1.41 3.63
C LYS A 70 -34.24 -2.08 3.81
N GLY A 71 -33.22 -1.34 4.27
CA GLY A 71 -31.87 -1.86 4.51
C GLY A 71 -31.04 -2.16 3.24
N LYS A 72 -31.53 -1.82 2.04
CA LYS A 72 -30.73 -1.91 0.79
C LYS A 72 -29.77 -0.73 0.68
N TYR A 73 -28.57 -0.94 0.16
CA TYR A 73 -27.61 0.14 -0.09
C TYR A 73 -27.83 0.76 -1.48
N MET A 74 -27.89 2.10 -1.55
CA MET A 74 -27.99 2.88 -2.77
C MET A 74 -26.72 3.72 -2.94
N ILE A 75 -26.02 3.55 -4.05
CA ILE A 75 -24.77 4.27 -4.37
C ILE A 75 -25.11 5.66 -4.91
N ASP A 76 -24.41 6.69 -4.43
CA ASP A 76 -24.39 8.02 -5.03
C ASP A 76 -23.12 8.15 -5.88
N TYR A 77 -23.27 8.11 -7.21
CA TYR A 77 -22.13 8.13 -8.13
C TYR A 77 -21.34 9.45 -8.09
N ASN A 78 -21.95 10.55 -7.62
CA ASN A 78 -21.24 11.82 -7.43
C ASN A 78 -20.20 11.76 -6.30
N ARG A 79 -20.30 10.74 -5.42
CA ARG A 79 -19.40 10.54 -4.28
C ARG A 79 -18.42 9.37 -4.49
N VAL A 80 -18.50 8.70 -5.64
CA VAL A 80 -17.57 7.62 -5.99
C VAL A 80 -16.22 8.25 -6.37
N ARG A 81 -15.14 7.82 -5.72
CA ARG A 81 -13.79 8.28 -6.05
C ARG A 81 -13.37 7.71 -7.42
N THR A 82 -12.99 8.59 -8.34
CA THR A 82 -12.41 8.24 -9.64
C THR A 82 -10.94 8.64 -9.68
N PHE A 83 -10.08 7.76 -10.21
CA PHE A 83 -8.67 8.05 -10.47
C PHE A 83 -8.50 8.27 -11.96
N VAL A 84 -8.55 9.53 -12.41
CA VAL A 84 -8.54 9.89 -13.83
C VAL A 84 -7.09 9.88 -14.34
N PRO A 85 -6.74 9.00 -15.30
CA PRO A 85 -5.43 9.05 -15.94
C PRO A 85 -5.33 10.25 -16.90
N PRO A 86 -4.14 10.82 -17.13
CA PRO A 86 -3.96 11.81 -18.19
C PRO A 86 -4.25 11.19 -19.57
N ALA A 87 -4.75 12.00 -20.50
CA ALA A 87 -5.14 11.53 -21.84
C ALA A 87 -3.95 10.97 -22.64
N ASP A 88 -2.76 11.54 -22.45
CA ASP A 88 -1.52 11.03 -23.00
C ASP A 88 -0.63 10.49 -21.86
N MET A 89 -0.31 9.20 -21.97
CA MET A 89 0.54 8.48 -21.01
C MET A 89 1.95 8.25 -21.57
N ALA A 90 2.18 8.54 -22.86
CA ALA A 90 3.46 8.33 -23.54
C ALA A 90 4.43 9.49 -23.23
N THR A 91 4.83 9.61 -21.97
CA THR A 91 5.81 10.62 -21.56
C THR A 91 7.21 9.99 -21.42
N PRO A 92 8.28 10.73 -21.75
CA PRO A 92 9.65 10.30 -21.46
C PRO A 92 9.99 10.41 -19.96
N LEU A 93 9.06 10.89 -19.13
CA LEU A 93 9.26 11.09 -17.69
C LEU A 93 9.33 9.73 -16.98
N LYS A 94 10.33 9.59 -16.09
CA LYS A 94 10.54 8.41 -15.27
C LYS A 94 10.41 8.78 -13.80
N PRO A 95 10.11 7.81 -12.91
CA PRO A 95 10.00 8.08 -11.47
C PRO A 95 11.30 8.61 -10.84
N LEU A 96 12.45 8.34 -11.47
CA LEU A 96 13.78 8.70 -10.99
C LEU A 96 14.57 9.39 -12.09
N VAL A 97 15.52 10.23 -11.67
CA VAL A 97 16.50 10.91 -12.53
C VAL A 97 17.87 10.23 -12.36
N SER A 98 18.70 10.26 -13.41
CA SER A 98 20.08 9.77 -13.31
C SER A 98 20.89 10.61 -12.32
N ALA A 99 21.71 9.95 -11.50
CA ALA A 99 22.62 10.62 -10.56
C ALA A 99 23.67 11.50 -11.24
N SER A 100 23.93 11.28 -12.54
CA SER A 100 24.79 12.15 -13.34
C SER A 100 24.17 13.51 -13.62
N VAL A 101 22.84 13.63 -13.47
CA VAL A 101 22.16 14.91 -13.65
C VAL A 101 22.33 15.75 -12.38
N PRO A 102 22.83 16.97 -12.50
CA PRO A 102 23.04 17.89 -11.40
C PRO A 102 21.72 18.42 -10.86
N VAL A 103 21.66 18.68 -9.56
CA VAL A 103 20.45 19.20 -8.89
C VAL A 103 20.36 20.71 -9.15
N PRO A 104 19.28 21.20 -9.80
CA PRO A 104 19.09 22.63 -10.04
C PRO A 104 18.89 23.39 -8.72
N LYS A 105 19.38 24.63 -8.66
CA LYS A 105 19.18 25.56 -7.54
C LYS A 105 18.59 26.87 -8.06
N ASN A 106 17.41 27.22 -7.56
CA ASN A 106 16.72 28.47 -7.90
C ASN A 106 17.12 29.60 -6.93
N THR A 107 17.09 30.85 -7.39
CA THR A 107 17.53 32.03 -6.61
C THR A 107 16.60 33.25 -6.79
N PHE A 108 15.70 33.46 -5.84
CA PHE A 108 14.68 34.53 -5.81
C PHE A 108 15.18 35.91 -5.40
N ARG A 109 16.30 36.36 -5.97
CA ARG A 109 16.88 37.67 -5.64
C ARG A 109 15.95 38.80 -6.07
N GLY A 110 15.57 39.66 -5.11
CA GLY A 110 14.65 40.78 -5.35
C GLY A 110 13.18 40.42 -5.11
N TYR A 111 12.88 39.17 -4.78
CA TYR A 111 11.56 38.69 -4.44
C TYR A 111 11.54 38.11 -3.02
N THR A 112 10.35 38.06 -2.43
CA THR A 112 10.16 37.45 -1.10
C THR A 112 10.32 35.93 -1.15
N GLY A 113 10.06 35.31 -2.31
CA GLY A 113 10.21 33.88 -2.55
C GLY A 113 9.41 33.39 -3.75
N VAL A 114 9.24 32.07 -3.87
CA VAL A 114 8.54 31.41 -5.01
C VAL A 114 7.09 31.87 -5.17
N THR A 115 6.43 32.19 -4.05
CA THR A 115 5.02 32.57 -4.01
C THR A 115 4.81 34.08 -4.10
N ASP A 116 5.86 34.87 -4.37
CA ASP A 116 5.73 36.31 -4.50
C ASP A 116 4.90 36.67 -5.75
N GLY A 117 3.83 37.45 -5.57
CA GLY A 117 2.96 37.87 -6.66
C GLY A 117 3.69 38.69 -7.73
N ARG A 118 4.69 39.50 -7.35
CA ARG A 118 5.49 40.27 -8.31
C ARG A 118 6.26 39.37 -9.27
N LEU A 119 6.87 38.31 -8.74
CA LEU A 119 7.58 37.30 -9.55
C LEU A 119 6.66 36.66 -10.59
N TRP A 120 5.43 36.33 -10.22
CA TRP A 120 4.46 35.76 -11.17
C TRP A 120 4.00 36.75 -12.22
N LEU A 121 3.80 38.02 -11.87
CA LEU A 121 3.47 39.07 -12.83
C LEU A 121 4.61 39.31 -13.82
N ASP A 122 5.85 39.32 -13.36
CA ASP A 122 7.02 39.48 -14.21
C ASP A 122 7.18 38.28 -15.17
N LYS A 123 6.93 37.04 -14.70
CA LYS A 123 6.91 35.85 -15.57
C LYS A 123 5.81 35.89 -16.63
N VAL A 124 4.62 36.39 -16.27
CA VAL A 124 3.53 36.58 -17.24
C VAL A 124 3.92 37.64 -18.26
N LYS A 125 4.53 38.75 -17.83
CA LYS A 125 5.03 39.79 -18.73
C LYS A 125 6.08 39.23 -19.70
N GLU A 126 7.06 38.47 -19.19
CA GLU A 126 8.06 37.80 -20.02
C GLU A 126 7.39 36.88 -21.05
N TYR A 127 6.45 36.03 -20.63
CA TYR A 127 5.70 35.14 -21.53
C TYR A 127 4.92 35.89 -22.61
N VAL A 128 4.29 37.03 -22.30
CA VAL A 128 3.58 37.86 -23.28
C VAL A 128 4.53 38.47 -24.32
N GLU A 129 5.73 38.86 -23.89
CA GLU A 129 6.74 39.47 -24.76
C GLU A 129 7.48 38.44 -25.64
N THR A 130 7.80 37.26 -25.10
CA THR A 130 8.65 36.26 -25.78
C THR A 130 7.89 35.04 -26.31
N GLY A 131 6.67 34.79 -25.84
CA GLY A 131 5.86 33.61 -26.16
C GLY A 131 6.25 32.32 -25.42
N ASP A 132 7.42 32.30 -24.76
CA ASP A 132 7.95 31.16 -24.00
C ASP A 132 8.83 31.65 -22.84
N VAL A 133 8.65 31.05 -21.65
CA VAL A 133 9.52 31.30 -20.50
C VAL A 133 10.75 30.42 -20.60
N LYS A 134 11.92 31.01 -20.89
CA LYS A 134 13.17 30.26 -21.05
C LYS A 134 13.88 30.08 -19.71
N PHE A 135 13.98 28.84 -19.25
CA PHE A 135 14.83 28.49 -18.11
C PHE A 135 16.27 28.29 -18.60
N VAL A 136 17.13 29.29 -18.40
CA VAL A 136 18.53 29.20 -18.81
C VAL A 136 19.24 28.17 -17.93
N LYS A 137 19.70 27.07 -18.54
CA LYS A 137 20.56 26.08 -17.89
C LYS A 137 21.98 26.62 -17.84
N THR A 138 22.39 27.16 -16.69
CA THR A 138 23.79 27.57 -16.45
C THR A 138 24.62 26.35 -16.06
N GLU A 139 25.90 26.30 -16.44
CA GLU A 139 26.85 25.23 -16.04
C GLU A 139 26.99 25.10 -14.51
N THR A 140 26.74 26.19 -13.78
CA THR A 140 26.75 26.26 -12.30
C THR A 140 25.42 25.87 -11.65
N TYR A 141 24.44 25.41 -12.43
CA TYR A 141 23.13 24.90 -11.96
C TYR A 141 22.27 25.91 -11.21
N ILE A 142 22.58 27.20 -11.37
CA ILE A 142 21.77 28.29 -10.87
C ILE A 142 20.78 28.65 -11.98
N GLU A 143 19.52 28.29 -11.78
CA GLU A 143 18.43 28.75 -12.62
C GLU A 143 18.12 30.20 -12.22
N LYS A 144 18.11 31.10 -13.20
CA LYS A 144 17.57 32.45 -12.99
C LYS A 144 16.06 32.33 -12.82
N TYR A 145 15.64 32.22 -11.56
CA TYR A 145 14.62 33.02 -10.90
C TYR A 145 14.67 32.82 -9.41
#